data_AF-A0A6P6FV82-F1
#
_entry.id   AF-A0A6P6FV82-F1
#
_cell.length_a   1.000
_cell.length_b   1.000
_cell.length_c   1.000
_cell.angle_alpha   90.00
_cell.angle_beta   90.00
_cell.angle_gamma   90.00
#
_symmetry.space_group_name_H-M   'P 1'
#
loop_
_entity.id
_entity.type
_entity.pdbx_description
1 polymer ?
#
loop_
_entity_poly.entity_id
_entity_poly.type
_entity_poly.pdbx_seq_one_letter_code
_entity_poly.pdbx_strand_id
1 'polypeptide(L)'
;MTDSHAPEGLGGRCGWCGTDPLYVAYHDTEWGVPERDPRVLWEKLVLDGFQAGLAWITVLRKREGIRDAFDGFDPEIVARYDEDFSAWLWSFVGGEPIQTPYADYRQAPTQTEQSVAMAKALKKRGFNFCGPVIVYAFMQAVGMVNDHQTTCFRHAQ
;
A
#
# COMPACT_ATOMS: atom_id res chain seq x y z
N MET A 1 13.53 -7.55 -22.87
CA MET A 1 12.53 -7.85 -23.91
C MET A 1 11.43 -6.80 -23.78
N THR A 2 11.54 -5.74 -24.57
CA THR A 2 10.54 -4.67 -24.66
C THR A 2 9.43 -5.17 -25.58
N ASP A 3 8.26 -5.48 -25.03
CA ASP A 3 7.14 -5.92 -25.83
C ASP A 3 6.53 -4.72 -26.56
N SER A 4 7.00 -4.55 -27.79
CA SER A 4 6.43 -3.69 -28.81
C SER A 4 5.11 -4.27 -29.30
N HIS A 5 4.09 -3.42 -29.43
CA HIS A 5 2.75 -3.58 -30.06
C HIS A 5 1.58 -3.43 -29.08
N ALA A 6 1.51 -2.27 -28.41
CA ALA A 6 0.22 -1.77 -27.96
C ALA A 6 -0.62 -1.43 -29.22
N PRO A 7 -1.87 -1.91 -29.36
CA PRO A 7 -2.71 -1.59 -30.51
C PRO A 7 -2.88 -0.07 -30.64
N GLU A 8 -2.91 0.46 -31.87
CA GLU A 8 -3.22 1.86 -32.15
C GLU A 8 -4.49 2.27 -31.40
N GLY A 9 -4.40 3.28 -30.52
CA GLY A 9 -5.49 3.63 -29.64
C GLY A 9 -6.70 4.17 -30.39
N LEU A 10 -7.90 3.82 -29.92
CA LEU A 10 -9.16 4.36 -30.43
C LEU A 10 -9.14 5.90 -30.38
N GLY A 11 -9.23 6.53 -31.55
CA GLY A 11 -9.34 7.99 -31.67
C GLY A 11 -8.02 8.77 -31.51
N GLY A 12 -6.86 8.16 -31.80
CA GLY A 12 -5.55 8.86 -31.78
C GLY A 12 -4.90 8.97 -30.40
N ARG A 13 -5.44 8.27 -29.39
CA ARG A 13 -4.84 8.16 -28.05
C ARG A 13 -3.77 7.07 -28.00
N CYS A 14 -2.95 7.06 -26.95
CA CYS A 14 -2.03 5.95 -26.72
C CYS A 14 -2.79 4.64 -26.41
N GLY A 15 -2.31 3.50 -26.92
CA GLY A 15 -3.01 2.21 -26.76
C GLY A 15 -3.19 1.73 -25.31
N TRP A 16 -2.36 2.21 -24.38
CA TRP A 16 -2.39 1.79 -22.98
C TRP A 16 -3.57 2.39 -22.18
N CYS A 17 -4.18 3.50 -22.61
CA CYS A 17 -5.26 4.14 -21.85
C CYS A 17 -6.59 3.37 -21.98
N GLY A 18 -6.72 2.51 -23.00
CA GLY A 18 -7.92 1.72 -23.24
C GLY A 18 -9.17 2.60 -23.40
N THR A 19 -10.28 2.17 -22.81
CA THR A 19 -11.59 2.86 -22.88
C THR A 19 -12.17 3.22 -21.50
N ASP A 20 -11.45 2.93 -20.41
CA ASP A 20 -11.90 3.29 -19.06
C ASP A 20 -11.94 4.82 -18.91
N PRO A 21 -13.09 5.43 -18.59
CA PRO A 21 -13.22 6.89 -18.54
C PRO A 21 -12.23 7.57 -17.60
N LEU A 22 -11.87 6.94 -16.47
CA LEU A 22 -10.90 7.50 -15.53
C LEU A 22 -9.50 7.50 -16.13
N TYR A 23 -9.14 6.41 -16.81
CA TYR A 23 -7.82 6.28 -17.40
C TYR A 23 -7.65 7.17 -18.64
N VAL A 24 -8.72 7.31 -19.42
CA VAL A 24 -8.81 8.27 -20.54
C VAL A 24 -8.68 9.71 -20.04
N ALA A 25 -9.39 10.09 -18.98
CA ALA A 25 -9.27 11.43 -18.40
C ALA A 25 -7.85 11.71 -17.89
N TYR A 26 -7.24 10.76 -17.20
CA TYR A 26 -5.84 10.85 -16.75
C TYR A 26 -4.87 11.00 -17.93
N HIS A 27 -5.03 10.18 -18.97
CA HIS A 27 -4.24 10.29 -20.20
C HIS A 27 -4.37 11.68 -20.84
N ASP A 28 -5.61 12.16 -21.01
CA ASP A 28 -5.90 13.37 -21.77
C ASP A 28 -5.51 14.66 -21.04
N THR A 29 -5.53 14.66 -19.71
CA THR A 29 -5.41 15.91 -18.92
C THR A 29 -4.25 15.94 -17.93
N GLU A 30 -3.65 14.80 -17.59
CA GLU A 30 -2.61 14.72 -16.56
C GLU A 30 -1.31 14.09 -17.06
N TRP A 31 -1.38 13.06 -17.89
CA TRP A 31 -0.21 12.30 -18.32
C TRP A 31 0.55 13.05 -19.42
N GLY A 32 1.84 13.32 -19.18
CA GLY A 32 2.69 14.08 -20.11
C GLY A 32 2.48 15.60 -20.10
N VAL A 33 1.53 16.11 -19.31
CA VAL A 33 1.36 17.55 -19.08
C VAL A 33 2.45 18.03 -18.11
N PRO A 34 3.21 19.10 -18.42
CA PRO A 34 4.25 19.60 -17.53
C PRO A 34 3.70 20.05 -16.18
N GLU A 35 4.17 19.41 -15.11
CA GLU A 35 3.88 19.76 -13.72
C GLU A 35 5.13 20.37 -13.06
N ARG A 36 4.94 21.42 -12.25
CA ARG A 36 6.02 22.15 -11.57
C ARG A 36 5.74 22.37 -10.09
N ASP A 37 4.52 22.12 -9.62
CA ASP A 37 4.19 22.18 -8.22
C ASP A 37 4.93 21.07 -7.44
N PRO A 38 5.74 21.41 -6.42
CA PRO A 38 6.57 20.44 -5.72
C PRO A 38 5.76 19.39 -4.94
N ARG A 39 4.55 19.75 -4.47
CA ARG A 39 3.68 18.82 -3.74
C ARG A 39 3.05 17.83 -4.70
N VAL A 40 2.57 18.28 -5.85
CA VAL A 40 2.03 17.39 -6.90
C VAL A 40 3.12 16.48 -7.45
N LEU A 41 4.34 16.98 -7.64
CA LEU A 41 5.49 16.16 -8.04
C LEU A 41 5.84 15.09 -6.99
N TRP A 42 5.83 15.44 -5.71
CA TRP A 42 6.03 14.49 -4.62
C TRP A 42 4.94 13.42 -4.58
N GLU A 43 3.67 13.81 -4.65
CA GLU A 43 2.54 12.88 -4.75
C GLU A 43 2.74 11.90 -5.90
N LYS A 44 2.98 12.40 -7.12
CA LYS A 44 3.17 11.56 -8.32
C LYS A 44 4.32 10.57 -8.13
N LEU A 45 5.45 11.00 -7.55
CA LEU A 45 6.58 10.12 -7.27
C LEU A 45 6.23 8.99 -6.29
N VAL A 46 5.49 9.29 -5.22
CA VAL A 46 5.06 8.26 -4.25
C VAL A 46 4.04 7.30 -4.86
N LEU A 47 3.07 7.83 -5.63
CA LEU A 47 2.08 7.00 -6.31
C LEU A 47 2.72 6.03 -7.32
N ASP A 48 3.75 6.46 -8.05
CA ASP A 48 4.52 5.58 -8.93
C ASP A 48 5.19 4.44 -8.14
N GLY A 49 5.68 4.72 -6.92
CA GLY A 49 6.19 3.70 -6.00
C GLY A 49 5.14 2.67 -5.61
N PHE A 50 3.90 3.10 -5.31
CA PHE A 50 2.80 2.18 -5.01
C PHE A 50 2.36 1.31 -6.19
N GLN A 51 2.76 1.65 -7.41
CA GLN A 51 2.48 0.85 -8.60
C GLN A 51 3.29 -0.46 -8.62
N ALA A 52 4.34 -0.63 -7.82
CA ALA A 52 5.21 -1.81 -7.88
C ALA A 52 4.42 -3.14 -7.81
N GLY A 53 4.38 -3.88 -8.92
CA GLY A 53 3.64 -5.15 -9.04
C GLY A 53 2.14 -5.02 -9.35
N LEU A 54 1.63 -3.81 -9.63
CA LEU A 54 0.23 -3.51 -9.92
C LEU A 54 0.06 -2.83 -11.29
N ALA A 55 -1.16 -2.87 -11.84
CA ALA A 55 -1.54 -1.99 -12.95
C ALA A 55 -1.78 -0.55 -12.45
N TRP A 56 -1.35 0.48 -13.19
CA TRP A 56 -1.50 1.89 -12.78
C TRP A 56 -2.95 2.30 -12.50
N ILE A 57 -3.91 1.77 -13.25
CA ILE A 57 -5.34 2.02 -13.00
C ILE A 57 -5.78 1.65 -11.57
N THR A 58 -5.11 0.68 -10.94
CA THR A 58 -5.33 0.28 -9.54
C THR A 58 -4.93 1.40 -8.58
N VAL A 59 -3.78 2.03 -8.81
CA VAL A 59 -3.30 3.18 -8.02
C VAL A 59 -4.17 4.40 -8.29
N LEU A 60 -4.47 4.70 -9.55
CA LEU A 60 -5.28 5.85 -9.96
C LEU A 60 -6.68 5.83 -9.34
N ARG A 61 -7.34 4.68 -9.30
CA ARG A 61 -8.66 4.49 -8.64
C ARG A 61 -8.62 4.71 -7.12
N LYS A 62 -7.45 4.67 -6.51
CA LYS A 62 -7.25 4.83 -5.06
C LYS A 62 -6.60 6.15 -4.67
N ARG A 63 -6.19 6.96 -5.65
CA ARG A 63 -5.46 8.21 -5.47
C ARG A 63 -6.06 9.12 -4.41
N GLU A 64 -7.36 9.41 -4.46
CA GLU A 64 -7.99 10.30 -3.46
C GLU A 64 -7.89 9.73 -2.05
N GLY A 65 -8.14 8.42 -1.89
CA GLY A 65 -7.99 7.79 -0.59
C GLY A 65 -6.52 7.74 -0.12
N ILE A 66 -5.56 7.64 -1.03
CA ILE A 66 -4.14 7.76 -0.68
C ILE A 66 -3.82 9.20 -0.25
N ARG A 67 -4.32 10.21 -0.95
CA ARG A 67 -4.17 11.62 -0.54
C ARG A 67 -4.69 11.84 0.88
N ASP A 68 -5.87 11.34 1.19
CA ASP A 68 -6.46 11.45 2.54
C ASP A 68 -5.57 10.75 3.59
N ALA A 69 -5.03 9.58 3.27
CA ALA A 69 -4.17 8.81 4.17
C ALA A 69 -2.81 9.48 4.47
N PHE A 70 -2.34 10.33 3.57
CA PHE A 70 -1.03 11.00 3.62
C PHE A 70 -1.18 12.51 3.85
N ASP A 71 -2.29 12.95 4.45
CA ASP A 71 -2.58 14.36 4.76
C ASP A 71 -2.36 15.30 3.56
N GLY A 72 -2.88 14.90 2.39
CA GLY A 72 -2.73 15.63 1.14
C GLY A 72 -1.30 15.67 0.61
N PHE A 73 -0.48 14.70 0.99
CA PHE A 73 0.96 14.62 0.70
C PHE A 73 1.73 15.86 1.18
N ASP A 74 1.31 16.49 2.28
CA ASP A 74 2.11 17.55 2.89
C ASP A 74 3.36 16.95 3.54
N PRO A 75 4.57 17.19 2.99
CA PRO A 75 5.78 16.53 3.47
C PRO A 75 6.12 16.89 4.92
N GLU A 76 5.74 18.07 5.39
CA GLU A 76 5.97 18.49 6.79
C GLU A 76 5.08 17.74 7.77
N ILE A 77 3.85 17.39 7.36
CA ILE A 77 2.93 16.59 8.19
C ILE A 77 3.38 15.14 8.20
N VAL A 78 3.63 14.56 7.02
CA VAL A 78 4.03 13.16 6.87
C VAL A 78 5.36 12.88 7.60
N ALA A 79 6.33 13.81 7.54
CA ALA A 79 7.59 13.67 8.27
C ALA A 79 7.46 13.70 9.80
N ARG A 80 6.30 14.14 10.32
CA ARG A 80 6.01 14.24 11.76
C ARG A 80 5.12 13.13 12.28
N TYR A 81 4.81 12.12 11.48
CA TYR A 81 4.18 10.91 12.01
C TYR A 81 5.10 10.33 13.11
N ASP A 82 4.61 10.32 14.35
CA ASP A 82 5.43 10.24 15.56
C ASP A 82 5.26 8.93 16.33
N GLU A 83 5.85 8.89 17.53
CA GLU A 83 5.85 7.75 18.45
C GLU A 83 4.43 7.27 18.82
N ASP A 84 3.41 8.13 18.78
CA ASP A 84 2.02 7.76 19.07
C ASP A 84 1.48 6.77 18.03
N PHE A 85 1.90 6.90 16.77
CA PHE A 85 1.51 5.96 15.72
C PHE A 85 2.10 4.56 15.97
N SER A 86 3.36 4.48 16.41
CA SER A 86 4.01 3.22 16.76
C SER A 86 3.31 2.56 17.94
N ALA A 87 3.12 3.29 19.04
CA ALA A 87 2.43 2.79 20.24
C ALA A 87 1.00 2.33 19.90
N TRP A 88 0.30 3.09 19.06
CA TRP A 88 -1.03 2.72 18.59
C TRP A 88 -1.03 1.44 17.75
N LEU A 89 -0.08 1.25 16.84
CA LEU A 89 0.01 0.01 16.05
C LEU A 89 0.30 -1.21 16.95
N TRP A 90 1.23 -1.09 17.90
CA TRP A 90 1.57 -2.16 18.82
C TRP A 90 0.42 -2.50 19.80
N SER A 91 -0.51 -1.56 20.05
CA SER A 91 -1.68 -1.82 20.89
C SER A 91 -2.59 -2.95 20.36
N PHE A 92 -2.58 -3.23 19.04
CA PHE A 92 -3.38 -4.32 18.45
C PHE A 92 -2.87 -5.72 18.80
N VAL A 93 -1.64 -5.83 19.31
CA VAL A 93 -1.06 -7.08 19.81
C VAL A 93 -0.77 -7.02 21.32
N GLY A 94 -1.26 -6.00 22.01
CA GLY A 94 -1.04 -5.85 23.46
C GLY A 94 0.36 -5.33 23.84
N GLY A 95 1.09 -4.76 22.89
CA GLY A 95 2.42 -4.18 23.12
C GLY A 95 3.59 -5.17 23.00
N GLU A 96 3.32 -6.47 22.87
CA GLU A 96 4.34 -7.53 22.78
C GLU A 96 4.09 -8.42 21.55
N PRO A 97 5.13 -9.04 20.97
CA PRO A 97 4.98 -9.97 19.86
C PRO A 97 4.07 -11.16 20.18
N ILE A 98 3.23 -11.56 19.22
CA ILE A 98 2.51 -12.83 19.29
C ILE A 98 3.44 -13.94 18.80
N GLN A 99 3.84 -14.83 19.71
CA GLN A 99 4.66 -15.99 19.39
C GLN A 99 3.79 -17.17 18.95
N THR A 100 3.96 -17.66 17.71
CA THR A 100 3.15 -18.77 17.20
C THR A 100 3.90 -20.10 17.24
N PRO A 101 3.25 -21.26 17.46
CA PRO A 101 3.94 -22.54 17.62
C PRO A 101 4.07 -23.33 16.31
N TYR A 102 4.07 -22.67 15.14
CA TYR A 102 4.01 -23.35 13.85
C TYR A 102 5.27 -24.17 13.58
N ALA A 103 5.11 -25.47 13.33
CA ALA A 103 6.23 -26.34 12.94
C ALA A 103 6.74 -26.00 11.53
N ASP A 104 5.88 -25.41 10.71
CA ASP A 104 6.14 -24.98 9.35
C ASP A 104 5.44 -23.63 9.12
N TYR A 105 6.17 -22.62 8.64
CA TYR A 105 5.65 -21.26 8.46
C TYR A 105 4.44 -21.20 7.53
N ARG A 106 4.26 -22.18 6.64
CA ARG A 106 3.09 -22.29 5.75
C ARG A 106 1.78 -22.62 6.49
N GLN A 107 1.85 -22.95 7.78
CA GLN A 107 0.68 -23.15 8.63
C GLN A 107 0.08 -21.82 9.12
N ALA A 108 0.84 -20.72 9.03
CA ALA A 108 0.33 -19.40 9.36
C ALA A 108 -0.90 -19.05 8.49
N PRO A 109 -1.95 -18.46 9.07
CA PRO A 109 -3.10 -18.04 8.31
C PRO A 109 -2.73 -16.89 7.36
N THR A 110 -3.60 -16.55 6.42
CA THR A 110 -3.40 -15.35 5.57
C THR A 110 -3.87 -14.07 6.25
N GLN A 111 -4.67 -14.17 7.33
CA GLN A 111 -5.15 -13.06 8.15
C GLN A 111 -5.54 -13.55 9.55
N THR A 112 -5.58 -12.64 10.53
CA THR A 112 -6.00 -12.92 11.93
C THR A 112 -7.06 -11.93 12.40
N GLU A 113 -7.64 -12.18 13.57
CA GLU A 113 -8.58 -11.22 14.18
C GLU A 113 -7.93 -9.85 14.43
N GLN A 114 -6.67 -9.86 14.88
CA GLN A 114 -5.86 -8.66 15.08
C GLN A 114 -5.62 -7.92 13.77
N SER A 115 -5.26 -8.64 12.69
CA SER A 115 -5.03 -8.00 11.39
C SER A 115 -6.32 -7.44 10.77
N VAL A 116 -7.46 -8.08 11.01
CA VAL A 116 -8.78 -7.56 10.63
C VAL A 116 -9.12 -6.29 11.42
N ALA A 117 -8.89 -6.28 12.73
CA ALA A 117 -9.12 -5.11 13.58
C ALA A 117 -8.23 -3.92 13.18
N MET A 118 -6.93 -4.17 13.02
CA MET A 118 -5.97 -3.14 12.60
C MET A 118 -6.28 -2.62 11.20
N ALA A 119 -6.60 -3.50 10.24
CA ALA A 119 -7.04 -3.10 8.90
C ALA A 119 -8.26 -2.18 8.93
N LYS A 120 -9.27 -2.50 9.75
CA LYS A 120 -10.47 -1.67 9.91
C LYS A 120 -10.12 -0.30 10.50
N ALA A 121 -9.23 -0.27 11.49
CA ALA A 121 -8.83 0.96 12.15
C ALA A 121 -7.97 1.87 11.25
N LEU A 122 -7.04 1.28 10.49
CA LEU A 122 -6.25 1.96 9.46
C LEU A 122 -7.18 2.58 8.40
N LYS A 123 -8.13 1.80 7.86
CA LYS A 123 -9.13 2.32 6.91
C LYS A 123 -9.95 3.49 7.48
N LYS A 124 -10.31 3.42 8.76
CA LYS A 124 -11.04 4.50 9.44
C LYS A 124 -10.19 5.78 9.54
N ARG A 125 -8.86 5.66 9.56
CA ARG A 125 -7.91 6.78 9.50
C ARG A 125 -7.51 7.18 8.07
N GLY A 126 -8.24 6.72 7.06
CA GLY A 126 -8.02 7.10 5.66
C GLY A 126 -7.05 6.20 4.90
N PHE A 127 -6.32 5.29 5.56
CA PHE A 127 -5.37 4.40 4.87
C PHE A 127 -6.06 3.52 3.83
N ASN A 128 -5.43 3.42 2.66
CA ASN A 128 -5.84 2.56 1.57
C ASN A 128 -4.82 1.42 1.37
N PHE A 129 -5.22 0.38 0.65
CA PHE A 129 -4.42 -0.85 0.47
C PHE A 129 -4.03 -1.59 1.76
N CYS A 130 -4.73 -1.35 2.86
CA CYS A 130 -4.53 -2.05 4.13
C CYS A 130 -5.61 -3.11 4.37
N GLY A 131 -5.77 -4.06 3.43
CA GLY A 131 -6.64 -5.23 3.64
C GLY A 131 -6.09 -6.14 4.75
N PRO A 132 -6.93 -6.95 5.44
CA PRO A 132 -6.46 -7.80 6.54
C PRO A 132 -5.29 -8.74 6.20
N VAL A 133 -5.21 -9.20 4.94
CA VAL A 133 -4.07 -10.01 4.46
C VAL A 133 -2.78 -9.20 4.37
N ILE A 134 -2.86 -7.98 3.81
CA ILE A 134 -1.71 -7.07 3.71
C ILE A 134 -1.26 -6.65 5.11
N VAL A 135 -2.22 -6.37 5.99
CA VAL A 135 -1.94 -5.99 7.38
C VAL A 135 -1.34 -7.16 8.15
N TYR A 136 -1.77 -8.40 7.93
CA TYR A 136 -1.14 -9.55 8.57
C TYR A 136 0.30 -9.75 8.09
N ALA A 137 0.56 -9.62 6.78
CA ALA A 137 1.92 -9.66 6.24
C ALA A 137 2.80 -8.54 6.82
N PHE A 138 2.25 -7.34 7.00
CA PHE A 138 2.93 -6.24 7.70
C PHE A 138 3.25 -6.62 9.15
N MET A 139 2.27 -7.13 9.90
CA MET A 139 2.46 -7.55 11.29
C MET A 139 3.56 -8.60 11.43
N GLN A 140 3.63 -9.57 10.51
CA GLN A 140 4.72 -10.55 10.45
C GLN A 140 6.07 -9.87 10.17
N ALA A 141 6.13 -8.99 9.17
CA ALA A 141 7.36 -8.34 8.72
C ALA A 141 7.99 -7.42 9.79
N VAL A 142 7.17 -6.77 10.62
CA VAL A 142 7.64 -5.85 11.67
C VAL A 142 7.74 -6.50 13.05
N GLY A 143 7.50 -7.81 13.15
CA GLY A 143 7.67 -8.56 14.39
C GLY A 143 6.53 -8.43 15.40
N MET A 144 5.36 -7.89 15.01
CA MET A 144 4.16 -7.97 15.84
C MET A 144 3.64 -9.40 15.96
N VAL A 145 3.93 -10.24 14.95
CA VAL A 145 3.69 -11.68 14.97
C VAL A 145 4.98 -12.39 14.56
N ASN A 146 5.48 -13.27 15.43
CA ASN A 146 6.63 -14.11 15.13
C ASN A 146 6.14 -15.45 14.57
N ASP A 147 5.99 -15.49 13.23
CA ASP A 147 5.59 -16.68 12.47
C ASP A 147 6.77 -17.48 11.92
N HIS A 148 7.97 -17.27 12.45
CA HIS A 148 9.06 -18.19 12.18
C HIS A 148 8.64 -19.61 12.59
N GLN A 149 8.97 -20.60 11.76
CA GLN A 149 8.76 -21.99 12.14
C GLN A 149 9.59 -22.37 13.38
N THR A 150 9.12 -23.28 14.23
CA THR A 150 9.74 -23.61 15.54
C THR A 150 11.19 -24.11 15.46
N THR A 151 11.63 -24.59 14.31
CA THR A 151 13.02 -25.01 14.07
C THR A 151 13.93 -23.86 13.63
N CYS A 152 13.39 -22.69 13.34
CA CYS A 152 14.15 -21.50 12.97
C CYS A 152 14.81 -20.90 14.22
N PHE A 153 16.10 -20.55 14.14
CA PHE A 153 16.83 -19.91 15.24
C PHE A 153 16.25 -18.54 15.67
N ARG A 154 15.42 -17.91 14.83
CA ARG A 154 14.72 -16.65 15.12
C ARG A 154 13.39 -16.84 15.85
N HIS A 155 12.93 -18.08 16.01
CA HIS A 155 11.66 -18.37 16.71
C HIS A 155 11.72 -18.01 18.20
N ALA A 156 12.89 -18.03 18.82
CA ALA A 156 13.03 -17.69 20.24
C ALA A 156 13.15 -16.17 20.54
N GLN A 157 12.92 -15.31 19.55
CA GLN A 157 13.02 -13.85 19.67
C GLN A 157 11.73 -13.23 20.18
#